data_AF-A0AAU5D126-F1
#
_entry.id   AF-A0AAU5D126-F1
#
_cell.length_a   1.000
_cell.length_b   1.000
_cell.length_c   1.000
_cell.angle_alpha   90.00
_cell.angle_beta   90.00
_cell.angle_gamma   90.00
#
_symmetry.space_group_name_H-M   'P 1'
#
loop_
_entity.id
_entity.type
_entity.pdbx_description
1 polymer ?
#
loop_
_entity_poly.entity_id
_entity_poly.type
_entity_poly.pdbx_seq_one_letter_code
_entity_poly.pdbx_strand_id
1 'polypeptide(L)'
;MAYRSRYTGRYSGIGAMLSRPWLQAPCLAAAEKLKTEAEATAPVGDPTEDRHPGMYTASFTVTPIYKNVPFRGRPRQRAGARVMNSAPHAWRVEFGDGRVPEYAPLRRAIEALKGRHSA
;
A
#
# COMPACT_ATOMS: atom_id res chain seq x y z
N MET A 1 -27.89 21.46 -27.85
CA MET A 1 -26.94 20.35 -27.58
C MET A 1 -25.80 20.88 -26.73
N ALA A 2 -25.59 20.35 -25.52
CA ALA A 2 -24.47 20.76 -24.68
C ALA A 2 -23.17 20.13 -25.20
N TYR A 3 -22.19 20.96 -25.57
CA TYR A 3 -20.86 20.49 -25.95
C TYR A 3 -20.15 19.90 -24.72
N ARG A 4 -20.05 18.57 -24.66
CA ARG A 4 -19.19 17.89 -23.68
C ARG A 4 -17.78 17.82 -24.25
N SER A 5 -16.89 18.63 -23.71
CA SER A 5 -15.47 18.53 -24.01
C SER A 5 -14.94 17.16 -23.54
N ARG A 6 -14.31 16.41 -24.45
CA ARG A 6 -13.67 15.13 -24.12
C ARG A 6 -12.22 15.43 -23.72
N TYR A 7 -11.84 15.12 -22.48
CA TYR A 7 -10.45 15.22 -22.06
C TYR A 7 -9.58 14.29 -22.91
N THR A 8 -8.55 14.84 -23.54
CA THR A 8 -7.50 14.10 -24.24
C THR A 8 -6.18 14.36 -23.54
N GLY A 9 -5.83 13.49 -22.59
CA GLY A 9 -4.62 13.64 -21.79
C GLY A 9 -3.34 13.46 -22.61
N ARG A 10 -2.41 14.40 -22.49
CA ARG A 10 -1.07 14.24 -23.07
C ARG A 10 -0.25 13.28 -22.21
N TYR A 11 -0.18 12.01 -22.60
CA TYR A 11 0.52 10.94 -21.88
C TYR A 11 1.98 11.26 -21.53
N SER A 12 2.69 12.00 -22.40
CA SER A 12 4.06 12.43 -22.12
C SER A 12 4.14 13.42 -20.95
N GLY A 13 3.18 14.35 -20.86
CA GLY A 13 3.09 15.32 -19.76
C GLY A 13 2.72 14.64 -18.45
N ILE A 14 1.74 13.74 -18.49
CA ILE A 14 1.34 12.92 -17.34
C ILE A 14 2.52 12.07 -16.84
N GLY A 15 3.24 11.41 -17.75
CA GLY A 15 4.43 10.64 -17.39
C GLY A 15 5.53 11.49 -16.76
N ALA A 16 5.76 12.70 -17.28
CA ALA A 16 6.73 13.63 -16.71
C ALA A 16 6.32 14.06 -15.29
N MET A 17 5.05 14.38 -15.08
CA MET A 17 4.46 14.70 -13.77
C MET A 17 4.65 13.55 -12.78
N LEU A 18 4.35 12.31 -13.18
CA LEU A 18 4.49 11.12 -12.34
C LEU A 18 5.94 10.79 -11.94
N SER A 19 6.90 11.37 -12.65
CA SER A 19 8.33 11.19 -12.40
C SER A 19 8.94 12.30 -11.54
N ARG A 20 8.14 13.25 -11.03
CA ARG A 20 8.66 14.38 -10.25
C ARG A 20 8.77 14.03 -8.75
N PRO A 21 9.80 14.54 -8.05
CA PRO A 21 9.98 14.28 -6.61
C PRO A 21 8.80 14.74 -5.74
N TRP A 22 8.09 15.79 -6.13
CA TRP A 22 6.95 16.30 -5.35
C TRP A 22 5.76 15.32 -5.28
N LEU A 23 5.68 14.33 -6.19
CA LEU A 23 4.69 13.25 -6.05
C LEU A 23 5.04 12.22 -4.98
N GLN A 24 6.26 12.25 -4.44
CA GLN A 24 6.63 11.33 -3.38
C GLN A 24 5.84 11.59 -2.09
N ALA A 25 5.57 12.86 -1.77
CA ALA A 25 4.82 13.25 -0.58
C ALA A 25 3.38 12.69 -0.55
N PRO A 26 2.53 12.87 -1.58
CA PRO A 26 1.19 12.27 -1.59
C PRO A 26 1.23 10.74 -1.63
N CYS A 27 2.24 10.12 -2.26
CA CYS A 27 2.41 8.67 -2.20
C CYS A 27 2.72 8.17 -0.78
N LEU A 28 3.58 8.88 -0.05
CA LEU A 28 3.87 8.58 1.36
C LEU A 28 2.63 8.74 2.23
N ALA A 29 1.90 9.83 2.09
CA ALA A 29 0.65 10.05 2.84
C ALA A 29 -0.39 8.96 2.56
N ALA A 30 -0.49 8.47 1.33
CA ALA A 30 -1.36 7.35 0.98
C ALA A 30 -0.88 6.02 1.62
N ALA A 31 0.43 5.79 1.67
CA ALA A 31 1.00 4.61 2.31
C ALA A 31 0.87 4.65 3.84
N GLU A 32 0.97 5.83 4.46
CA GLU A 32 0.70 6.01 5.89
C GLU A 32 -0.75 5.69 6.25
N LYS A 33 -1.71 6.14 5.43
CA LYS A 33 -3.12 5.75 5.60
C LYS A 33 -3.30 4.24 5.51
N LEU A 34 -2.66 3.60 4.53
CA LEU A 34 -2.70 2.14 4.40
C LEU A 34 -2.09 1.44 5.61
N LYS A 35 -0.96 1.96 6.13
CA LYS A 35 -0.33 1.46 7.35
C LYS A 35 -1.27 1.54 8.54
N THR A 36 -1.92 2.69 8.77
CA THR A 36 -2.86 2.86 9.89
C THR A 36 -4.03 1.87 9.82
N GLU A 37 -4.58 1.63 8.63
CA GLU A 37 -5.65 0.62 8.46
C GLU A 37 -5.14 -0.81 8.68
N ALA A 38 -3.93 -1.11 8.24
CA ALA A 38 -3.31 -2.41 8.46
C ALA A 38 -3.02 -2.64 9.95
N GLU A 39 -2.54 -1.64 10.67
CA GLU A 39 -2.32 -1.69 12.12
C GLU A 39 -3.63 -1.87 12.89
N ALA A 40 -4.71 -1.20 12.48
CA ALA A 40 -6.02 -1.31 13.11
C ALA A 40 -6.66 -2.70 13.00
N THR A 41 -6.29 -3.46 11.95
CA THR A 41 -6.81 -4.81 11.69
C THR A 41 -5.83 -5.91 12.05
N ALA A 42 -4.63 -5.55 12.52
CA ALA A 42 -3.57 -6.48 12.84
C ALA A 42 -3.86 -7.25 14.14
N PRO A 43 -3.60 -8.57 14.17
CA PRO A 43 -3.70 -9.34 15.41
C PRO A 43 -2.55 -8.97 16.36
N VAL A 44 -2.89 -8.79 17.64
CA VAL A 44 -1.91 -8.49 18.71
C VAL A 44 -1.39 -9.78 19.37
N GLY A 45 -2.02 -10.94 19.13
CA GLY A 45 -1.69 -12.19 19.81
C GLY A 45 -2.19 -12.21 21.27
N ASP A 46 -2.35 -13.40 21.84
CA ASP A 46 -2.72 -13.56 23.26
C ASP A 46 -1.45 -13.47 24.12
N PRO A 47 -1.35 -12.54 25.08
CA PRO A 47 -0.18 -12.44 25.98
C PRO A 47 0.13 -13.70 26.80
N THR A 48 -0.83 -14.61 26.96
CA THR A 48 -0.66 -15.86 27.70
C THR A 48 -0.03 -16.98 26.87
N GLU A 49 -0.17 -16.92 25.54
CA GLU A 49 0.34 -17.94 24.60
C GLU A 49 1.48 -17.41 23.71
N ASP A 50 1.47 -16.11 23.42
CA ASP A 50 2.46 -15.43 22.58
C ASP A 50 3.55 -14.78 23.46
N ARG A 51 4.81 -15.11 23.15
CA ARG A 51 5.99 -14.55 23.79
C ARG A 51 6.19 -13.07 23.45
N HIS A 52 5.66 -12.60 22.32
CA HIS A 52 5.85 -11.24 21.82
C HIS A 52 4.55 -10.63 21.29
N PRO A 53 3.54 -10.40 22.16
CA PRO A 53 2.29 -9.81 21.75
C PRO A 53 2.52 -8.42 21.13
N GLY A 54 1.88 -8.15 20.01
CA GLY A 54 1.96 -6.89 19.27
C GLY A 54 3.20 -6.73 18.39
N MET A 55 4.10 -7.72 18.34
CA MET A 55 5.30 -7.65 17.48
C MET A 55 4.95 -7.44 16.02
N TYR A 56 3.90 -8.12 15.53
CA TYR A 56 3.42 -7.98 14.16
C TYR A 56 2.97 -6.54 13.88
N THR A 57 2.10 -5.98 14.72
CA THR A 57 1.59 -4.61 14.60
C THR A 57 2.71 -3.57 14.66
N ALA A 58 3.70 -3.76 15.55
CA ALA A 58 4.84 -2.85 15.66
C ALA A 58 5.80 -2.91 14.45
N SER A 59 5.73 -3.97 13.63
CA SER A 59 6.68 -4.22 12.54
C SER A 59 6.28 -3.59 11.20
N PHE A 60 5.23 -2.76 11.17
CA PHE A 60 4.83 -2.05 9.95
C PHE A 60 5.70 -0.83 9.66
N THR A 61 6.27 -0.81 8.46
CA THR A 61 7.13 0.26 7.96
C THR A 61 6.62 0.79 6.62
N VAL A 62 6.76 2.09 6.41
CA VAL A 62 6.51 2.75 5.12
C VAL A 62 7.86 3.08 4.49
N THR A 63 8.05 2.71 3.23
CA THR A 63 9.28 3.03 2.49
C THR A 63 8.95 3.75 1.19
N PRO A 64 9.55 4.93 0.93
CA PRO A 64 9.48 5.57 -0.37
C PRO A 64 10.20 4.70 -1.41
N ILE A 65 9.62 4.56 -2.60
CA ILE A 65 10.23 3.80 -3.69
C ILE A 65 10.12 4.56 -5.01
N TYR A 66 11.15 4.43 -5.84
CA TYR A 66 11.07 4.78 -7.25
C TYR A 66 10.92 3.49 -8.05
N LYS A 67 9.75 3.30 -8.66
CA LYS A 67 9.46 2.11 -9.45
C LYS A 67 9.70 2.41 -10.91
N ASN A 68 10.56 1.62 -11.55
CA ASN A 68 10.69 1.63 -13.00
C ASN A 68 9.45 0.96 -13.61
N VAL A 69 8.61 1.75 -14.28
CA VAL A 69 7.43 1.28 -15.01
C VAL A 69 7.61 1.63 -16.48
N PRO A 70 8.05 0.69 -17.32
CA PRO A 70 8.26 0.93 -18.74
C PRO A 70 7.01 1.48 -19.42
N PHE A 71 7.17 2.51 -20.24
CA PHE A 71 6.11 3.05 -21.08
C PHE A 71 6.59 3.09 -22.53
N ARG A 72 5.92 2.32 -23.40
CA ARG A 72 6.32 2.12 -24.80
C ARG A 72 7.79 1.65 -24.92
N GLY A 73 8.16 0.65 -24.13
CA GLY A 73 9.51 0.06 -24.11
C GLY A 73 10.60 0.92 -23.47
N ARG A 74 10.32 2.16 -23.07
CA ARG A 74 11.31 3.03 -22.40
C ARG A 74 11.13 2.99 -20.88
N PRO A 75 12.22 2.81 -20.10
CA PRO A 75 12.15 2.85 -18.64
C PRO A 75 11.70 4.24 -18.18
N ARG A 76 10.81 4.28 -17.19
CA ARG A 76 10.31 5.51 -16.58
C ARG A 76 10.20 5.31 -15.08
N GLN A 77 10.94 6.10 -14.34
CA GLN A 77 10.85 6.10 -12.88
C GLN A 77 9.57 6.82 -12.45
N ARG A 78 8.81 6.19 -11.57
CA ARG A 78 7.60 6.78 -10.98
C ARG A 78 7.77 6.81 -9.47
N ALA A 79 7.39 7.93 -8.88
CA ALA A 79 7.28 8.04 -7.43
C ALA A 79 6.23 7.04 -6.91
N GLY A 80 6.50 6.44 -5.77
CA GLY A 80 5.62 5.48 -5.13
C GLY A 80 6.03 5.27 -3.68
N ALA A 81 5.20 4.59 -2.92
CA ALA A 81 5.51 4.17 -1.56
C ALA A 81 4.97 2.76 -1.37
N ARG A 82 5.61 2.00 -0.48
CA ARG A 82 5.15 0.67 -0.08
C ARG A 82 5.04 0.59 1.43
N VAL A 83 4.04 -0.15 1.88
CA VAL A 83 3.92 -0.61 3.26
C VAL A 83 4.47 -2.03 3.30
N MET A 84 5.30 -2.33 4.29
CA MET A 84 5.86 -3.66 4.51
C MET A 84 5.77 -4.02 5.99
N ASN A 85 5.64 -5.30 6.27
CA ASN A 85 5.78 -5.84 7.62
C ASN A 85 7.06 -6.68 7.68
N SER A 86 7.97 -6.33 8.60
CA SER A 86 9.26 -7.02 8.76
C SER A 86 9.25 -8.15 9.78
N ALA A 87 8.09 -8.47 10.38
CA ALA A 87 8.00 -9.54 11.36
C ALA A 87 8.35 -10.91 10.71
N PRO A 88 9.11 -11.80 11.40
CA PRO A 88 9.49 -13.10 10.85
C PRO A 88 8.29 -13.97 10.45
N HIS A 89 7.16 -13.80 11.12
CA HIS A 89 5.92 -14.53 10.91
C HIS A 89 4.91 -13.76 10.04
N ALA A 90 5.30 -12.65 9.41
CA ALA A 90 4.38 -11.80 8.66
C ALA A 90 3.65 -12.54 7.53
N TRP A 91 4.34 -13.45 6.85
CA TRP A 91 3.75 -14.27 5.79
C TRP A 91 2.63 -15.19 6.31
N ARG A 92 2.76 -15.73 7.53
CA ARG A 92 1.73 -16.56 8.17
C ARG A 92 0.51 -15.73 8.53
N VAL A 93 0.70 -14.52 9.03
CA VAL A 93 -0.41 -13.63 9.39
C VAL A 93 -1.17 -13.17 8.14
N GLU A 94 -0.45 -12.92 7.04
CA GLU A 94 -1.07 -12.46 5.79
C GLU A 94 -1.80 -13.58 5.05
N PHE A 95 -1.24 -14.80 5.00
CA PHE A 95 -1.77 -15.88 4.14
C PHE A 95 -2.33 -17.10 4.89
N GLY A 96 -2.09 -17.20 6.20
CA GLY A 96 -2.35 -18.41 6.97
C GLY A 96 -1.39 -19.55 6.64
N ASP A 97 -1.34 -20.57 7.50
CA ASP A 97 -0.55 -21.79 7.28
C ASP A 97 -1.23 -23.07 7.82
N GLY A 98 -2.55 -23.01 8.04
CA GLY A 98 -3.37 -24.11 8.58
C GLY A 98 -3.34 -24.23 10.10
N ARG A 99 -2.31 -23.68 10.77
CA ARG A 99 -2.28 -23.52 12.24
C ARG A 99 -2.71 -22.11 12.63
N VAL A 100 -2.26 -21.12 11.87
CA VAL A 100 -2.67 -19.73 12.02
C VAL A 100 -3.75 -19.42 10.97
N PRO A 101 -4.90 -18.85 11.37
CA PRO A 101 -5.91 -18.40 10.42
C PRO A 101 -5.38 -17.26 9.56
N GLU A 102 -5.92 -17.11 8.35
CA GLU A 102 -5.61 -15.98 7.48
C GLU A 102 -6.23 -14.69 8.05
N TYR A 103 -5.41 -13.80 8.58
CA TYR A 103 -5.86 -12.47 9.02
C TYR A 103 -5.84 -11.47 7.85
N ALA A 104 -4.86 -11.57 6.96
CA ALA A 104 -4.69 -10.74 5.77
C ALA A 104 -4.85 -9.21 5.99
N PRO A 105 -4.22 -8.61 7.03
CA PRO A 105 -4.43 -7.20 7.37
C PRO A 105 -4.00 -6.23 6.27
N LEU A 106 -2.94 -6.52 5.49
CA LEU A 106 -2.56 -5.65 4.37
C LEU A 106 -3.58 -5.72 3.24
N ARG A 107 -4.04 -6.94 2.89
CA ARG A 107 -5.10 -7.11 1.89
C ARG A 107 -6.40 -6.42 2.30
N ARG A 108 -6.84 -6.60 3.55
CA ARG A 108 -8.05 -5.95 4.09
C ARG A 108 -7.92 -4.43 4.09
N ALA A 109 -6.75 -3.88 4.45
CA ALA A 109 -6.51 -2.45 4.38
C ALA A 109 -6.62 -1.91 2.93
N ILE A 110 -6.12 -2.65 1.95
CA ILE A 110 -6.27 -2.28 0.52
C ILE A 110 -7.75 -2.27 0.11
N GLU A 111 -8.50 -3.31 0.49
CA GLU A 111 -9.93 -3.44 0.16
C GLU A 111 -10.76 -2.34 0.82
N ALA A 112 -10.50 -2.02 2.09
CA ALA A 112 -11.16 -0.94 2.82
C ALA A 112 -10.92 0.43 2.16
N LEU A 113 -9.68 0.74 1.79
CA LEU A 113 -9.38 2.01 1.12
C LEU A 113 -10.00 2.09 -0.28
N LYS A 114 -9.98 1.00 -1.05
CA LYS A 114 -10.66 0.96 -2.36
C LYS A 114 -12.17 1.13 -2.23
N GLY A 115 -12.80 0.50 -1.24
CA GLY A 115 -14.22 0.61 -0.98
C GLY A 115 -14.64 2.05 -0.69
N ARG A 116 -13.87 2.79 0.11
CA ARG A 116 -14.14 4.20 0.45
C ARG A 116 -14.04 5.17 -0.74
N HIS A 117 -13.27 4.83 -1.77
CA HIS A 117 -13.13 5.65 -2.99
C HIS A 117 -14.15 5.30 -4.09
N SER A 118 -14.89 4.21 -3.92
CA SER A 118 -15.89 3.74 -4.90
C SER A 118 -17.33 4.12 -4.50
N ALA A 119 -17.51 4.73 -3.33
CA ALA A 119 -18.75 5.31 -2.81
C ALA A 119 -18.75 6.83 -3.01
#